data_AF-A0A5E6QAS5-F1
#
_entry.id   AF-A0A5E6QAS5-F1
#
_cell.length_a   1.000
_cell.length_b   1.000
_cell.length_c   1.000
_cell.angle_alpha   90.00
_cell.angle_beta   90.00
_cell.angle_gamma   90.00
#
_symmetry.space_group_name_H-M   'P 1'
#
loop_
_entity.id
_entity.type
_entity.pdbx_description
1 polymer ?
#
loop_
_entity_poly.entity_id
_entity_poly.type
_entity_poly.pdbx_seq_one_letter_code
_entity_poly.pdbx_strand_id
1 'polypeptide(L)'
;MSTLNTFALPALSTSAGQLDKTFATTGIAQVYFADSLSSLTEDIALDAQGRVLVAAKVGVANGSRFGLARMLADGSADLTFGVQGSVIDTFASGFEATAGKVQVLRDGRILLAGLHYENAHRTLPALALFDAQGKPDPSFGDNGRQVVRLPGDLSMGSRDCWLPPGVPGAEACDFVVQDDGHILLIANHHFELADHAGMLIRLEPDGRLDETFNGRGFVMIRHLLLNTWLSSLLLQDDGRIVVAGSIDFPQEGLLARYLPNGRLDERFAVDGFMAFKAHGQSAQVSRVIESSDALHCFGSSRDPIRCMAYSVHTNGRPDLHNHGGQPQLLEIGPSGCQWSAAQRMADGRIIAVGATIGGIEADFIVARYCSDGGLDHSFGDGKGWLRTRLGRSLDTANSLSVQADNAILVGGYSLDGNYRAMVARYLNH
;
A
#
# COMPACT_ATOMS: atom_id res chain seq x y z
N MET A 1 32.96 17.91 -51.52
CA MET A 1 32.08 16.96 -50.81
C MET A 1 32.73 16.66 -49.47
N SER A 2 32.23 17.26 -48.40
CA SER A 2 32.68 16.99 -47.03
C SER A 2 31.75 15.92 -46.45
N THR A 3 32.26 14.73 -46.19
CA THR A 3 31.55 13.66 -45.49
C THR A 3 31.77 13.83 -44.00
N LEU A 4 30.81 14.47 -43.33
CA LEU A 4 30.75 14.46 -41.86
C LEU A 4 30.29 13.07 -41.41
N ASN A 5 31.24 12.27 -40.91
CA ASN A 5 30.92 11.06 -40.17
C ASN A 5 30.19 11.45 -38.88
N THR A 6 28.89 11.21 -38.86
CA THR A 6 28.07 11.32 -37.66
C THR A 6 28.42 10.13 -36.77
N PHE A 7 29.11 10.36 -35.67
CA PHE A 7 29.24 9.36 -34.61
C PHE A 7 27.87 9.19 -33.96
N ALA A 8 27.18 8.09 -34.27
CA ALA A 8 26.06 7.65 -33.46
C ALA A 8 26.62 7.21 -32.11
N LEU A 9 26.28 7.94 -31.04
CA LEU A 9 26.44 7.45 -29.68
C LEU A 9 25.69 6.12 -29.57
N PRO A 10 26.26 5.08 -28.94
CA PRO A 10 25.52 3.85 -28.71
C PRO A 10 24.26 4.21 -27.92
N ALA A 11 23.09 3.82 -28.45
CA ALA A 11 21.85 3.90 -27.69
C ALA A 11 22.09 3.20 -26.35
N LEU A 12 21.85 3.91 -25.24
CA LEU A 12 21.83 3.31 -23.92
C LEU A 12 20.91 2.09 -24.00
N SER A 13 21.47 0.91 -23.79
CA SER A 13 20.69 -0.33 -23.70
C SER A 13 19.83 -0.22 -22.45
N THR A 14 18.63 0.33 -22.60
CA THR A 14 17.62 0.38 -21.55
C THR A 14 17.12 -1.05 -21.36
N SER A 15 17.49 -1.72 -20.27
CA SER A 15 16.89 -3.01 -19.90
C SER A 15 15.69 -2.81 -18.98
N ALA A 16 14.73 -3.72 -19.03
CA ALA A 16 13.53 -3.68 -18.20
C ALA A 16 13.92 -3.72 -16.72
N GLY A 17 13.39 -2.80 -15.93
CA GLY A 17 13.71 -2.64 -14.52
C GLY A 17 14.85 -1.66 -14.22
N GLN A 18 15.50 -1.06 -15.23
CA GLN A 18 16.43 0.04 -14.95
C GLN A 18 15.68 1.30 -14.48
N LEU A 19 16.33 2.09 -13.62
CA LEU A 19 15.85 3.42 -13.25
C LEU A 19 15.72 4.31 -14.50
N ASP A 20 14.57 4.96 -14.62
CA ASP A 20 14.31 5.93 -15.68
C ASP A 20 14.95 7.28 -15.35
N LYS A 21 16.15 7.51 -15.89
CA LYS A 21 16.92 8.75 -15.65
C LYS A 21 16.27 10.02 -16.21
N THR A 22 15.19 9.93 -16.98
CA THR A 22 14.42 11.12 -17.40
C THR A 22 13.59 11.70 -16.26
N PHE A 23 13.25 10.88 -15.25
CA PHE A 23 12.53 11.31 -14.06
C PHE A 23 13.47 11.90 -13.02
N ALA A 24 13.21 13.14 -12.59
CA ALA A 24 14.03 13.88 -11.64
C ALA A 24 15.54 13.80 -11.91
N THR A 25 15.94 13.69 -13.19
CA THR A 25 17.32 13.54 -13.72
C THR A 25 18.13 12.31 -13.29
N THR A 26 17.66 11.56 -12.29
CA THR A 26 18.37 10.41 -11.72
C THR A 26 17.53 9.13 -11.67
N GLY A 27 16.24 9.24 -11.96
CA GLY A 27 15.22 8.22 -11.73
C GLY A 27 14.68 8.20 -10.31
N ILE A 28 15.18 9.06 -9.42
CA ILE A 28 14.78 9.13 -8.01
C ILE A 28 14.52 10.59 -7.65
N ALA A 29 13.40 10.83 -6.98
CA ALA A 29 12.99 12.13 -6.48
C ALA A 29 12.77 12.06 -4.97
N GLN A 30 13.34 13.03 -4.24
CA GLN A 30 12.98 13.27 -2.85
C GLN A 30 11.71 14.13 -2.80
N VAL A 31 10.74 13.72 -1.98
CA VAL A 31 9.51 14.49 -1.75
C VAL A 31 9.72 15.45 -0.59
N TYR A 32 9.54 16.75 -0.85
CA TYR A 32 9.75 17.79 0.15
C TYR A 32 8.44 18.18 0.83
N PHE A 33 8.48 18.21 2.16
CA PHE A 33 7.43 18.77 3.01
C PHE A 33 8.06 19.90 3.81
N ALA A 34 7.51 21.12 3.68
CA ALA A 34 8.04 22.30 4.34
C ALA A 34 8.11 22.11 5.87
N ASP A 35 9.20 22.57 6.49
CA ASP A 35 9.47 22.50 7.93
C ASP A 35 9.45 21.08 8.55
N SER A 36 9.49 20.04 7.72
CA SER A 36 9.55 18.65 8.19
C SER A 36 10.93 18.29 8.74
N LEU A 37 10.93 17.58 9.86
CA LEU A 37 12.12 16.94 10.45
C LEU A 37 12.38 15.57 9.81
N SER A 38 11.30 14.88 9.42
CA SER A 38 11.32 13.61 8.70
C SER A 38 10.07 13.45 7.83
N SER A 39 10.17 12.63 6.80
CA SER A 39 9.03 12.27 5.95
C SER A 39 9.13 10.82 5.49
N LEU A 40 8.00 10.13 5.39
CA LEU A 40 7.91 8.75 4.95
C LEU A 40 6.74 8.59 3.99
N THR A 41 7.00 8.25 2.74
CA THR A 41 5.92 7.92 1.79
C THR A 41 5.30 6.60 2.18
N GLU A 42 3.99 6.60 2.44
CA GLU A 42 3.21 5.39 2.69
C GLU A 42 2.49 4.94 1.42
N ASP A 43 2.01 5.88 0.61
CA ASP A 43 1.30 5.56 -0.63
C ASP A 43 1.49 6.61 -1.73
N ILE A 44 1.36 6.18 -2.98
CA ILE A 44 1.34 7.05 -4.15
C ILE A 44 0.15 6.74 -5.05
N ALA A 45 -0.42 7.78 -5.66
CA ALA A 45 -1.47 7.65 -6.65
C ALA A 45 -1.22 8.56 -7.85
N LEU A 46 -1.78 8.21 -9.00
CA LEU A 46 -1.75 9.04 -10.20
C LEU A 46 -3.09 9.72 -10.42
N ASP A 47 -3.06 10.98 -10.84
CA ASP A 47 -4.23 11.63 -11.41
C ASP A 47 -4.34 11.43 -12.93
N ALA A 48 -5.43 11.93 -13.51
CA ALA A 48 -5.68 11.80 -14.95
C ALA A 48 -4.68 12.56 -15.84
N GLN A 49 -3.84 13.42 -15.27
CA GLN A 49 -2.76 14.13 -15.98
C GLN A 49 -1.41 13.41 -15.82
N GLY A 50 -1.35 12.29 -15.10
CA GLY A 50 -0.12 11.57 -14.80
C GLY A 50 0.74 12.23 -13.73
N ARG A 51 0.20 13.21 -12.99
CA ARG A 51 0.87 13.79 -11.81
C ARG A 51 0.78 12.78 -10.66
N VAL A 52 1.78 12.82 -9.79
CA VAL A 52 1.91 11.88 -8.68
C VAL A 52 1.45 12.56 -7.40
N LEU A 53 0.47 11.97 -6.71
CA LEU A 53 0.14 12.30 -5.33
C LEU A 53 0.91 11.38 -4.40
N VAL A 54 1.42 11.96 -3.31
CA VAL A 54 2.22 11.25 -2.30
C VAL A 54 1.58 11.44 -0.94
N ALA A 55 1.09 10.35 -0.35
CA ALA A 55 0.65 10.29 1.04
C ALA A 55 1.84 9.95 1.93
N ALA A 56 2.04 10.72 3.00
CA ALA A 56 3.18 10.54 3.89
C ALA A 56 2.88 10.71 5.38
N LYS A 57 3.70 10.07 6.21
CA LYS A 57 3.91 10.46 7.61
C LYS A 57 4.95 11.57 7.65
N VAL A 58 4.60 12.73 8.20
CA VAL A 58 5.49 13.89 8.29
C VAL A 58 5.81 14.16 9.76
N GLY A 59 7.08 14.02 10.13
CA GLY A 59 7.57 14.39 11.45
C GLY A 59 7.81 15.89 11.55
N VAL A 60 7.29 16.51 12.60
CA VAL A 60 7.45 17.93 12.93
C VAL A 60 7.93 18.07 14.39
N ALA A 61 8.30 19.27 14.82
CA ALA A 61 8.84 19.50 16.17
C ALA A 61 7.95 18.98 17.31
N ASN A 62 6.62 19.00 17.11
CA ASN A 62 5.61 18.61 18.11
C ASN A 62 4.83 17.35 17.70
N GLY A 63 5.51 16.33 17.16
CA GLY A 63 4.92 15.03 16.82
C GLY A 63 4.81 14.78 15.32
N SER A 64 3.76 14.11 14.88
CA SER A 64 3.53 13.75 13.47
C SER A 64 2.26 14.35 12.88
N ARG A 65 2.28 14.55 11.57
CA ARG A 65 1.20 15.07 10.73
C ARG A 65 1.02 14.15 9.53
N PHE A 66 -0.19 14.12 8.97
CA PHE A 66 -0.34 13.56 7.64
C PHE A 66 0.25 14.56 6.63
N GLY A 67 0.89 14.03 5.60
CA GLY A 67 1.38 14.79 4.46
C GLY A 67 0.67 14.34 3.18
N LEU A 68 0.30 15.30 2.34
CA LEU A 68 -0.14 15.07 0.97
C LEU A 68 0.64 16.02 0.06
N ALA A 69 1.54 15.48 -0.77
CA ALA A 69 2.29 16.28 -1.74
C ALA A 69 1.87 15.92 -3.17
N ARG A 70 2.09 16.85 -4.10
CA ARG A 70 1.92 16.59 -5.53
C ARG A 70 3.21 16.85 -6.30
N MET A 71 3.53 15.93 -7.20
CA MET A 71 4.65 16.01 -8.14
C MET A 71 4.13 15.96 -9.57
N LEU A 72 4.84 16.59 -10.48
CA LEU A 72 4.61 16.48 -11.91
C LEU A 72 5.06 15.11 -12.43
N ALA A 73 4.63 14.74 -13.63
CA ALA A 73 4.95 13.45 -14.25
C ALA A 73 6.47 13.23 -14.45
N ASP A 74 7.24 14.31 -14.53
CA ASP A 74 8.70 14.30 -14.67
C ASP A 74 9.44 14.17 -13.33
N GLY A 75 8.71 14.12 -12.21
CA GLY A 75 9.27 13.96 -10.86
C GLY A 75 9.63 15.27 -10.16
N SER A 76 9.42 16.42 -10.79
CA SER A 76 9.55 17.73 -10.13
C SER A 76 8.34 18.03 -9.23
N ALA A 77 8.52 18.88 -8.22
CA ALA A 77 7.42 19.26 -7.32
C ALA A 77 6.40 20.18 -8.03
N ASP A 78 5.10 19.91 -7.87
CA ASP A 78 4.04 20.82 -8.32
C ASP A 78 3.77 21.88 -7.26
N LEU A 79 4.50 23.00 -7.34
CA LEU A 79 4.41 24.08 -6.35
C LEU A 79 3.04 24.80 -6.32
N THR A 80 2.13 24.49 -7.24
CA THR A 80 0.77 25.07 -7.26
C THR A 80 -0.20 24.32 -6.34
N PHE A 81 0.17 23.14 -5.85
CA PHE A 81 -0.65 22.33 -4.96
C PHE A 81 -0.48 22.73 -3.50
N GLY A 82 -1.58 22.87 -2.76
CA GLY A 82 -1.53 23.22 -1.33
C GLY A 82 -0.67 24.45 -1.05
N VAL A 83 0.25 24.31 -0.09
CA VAL A 83 1.27 25.32 0.22
C VAL A 83 2.63 24.79 -0.22
N GLN A 84 3.22 25.45 -1.24
CA GLN A 84 4.53 25.07 -1.80
C GLN A 84 4.61 23.60 -2.26
N GLY A 85 3.51 23.07 -2.80
CA GLY A 85 3.43 21.71 -3.34
C GLY A 85 2.96 20.64 -2.37
N SER A 86 2.58 21.01 -1.15
CA SER A 86 2.12 20.05 -0.13
C SER A 86 1.05 20.58 0.81
N VAL A 87 0.33 19.66 1.43
CA VAL A 87 -0.56 19.86 2.58
C VAL A 87 0.04 19.07 3.73
N ILE A 88 0.23 19.71 4.88
CA ILE A 88 0.73 19.08 6.12
C ILE A 88 -0.27 19.44 7.21
N ASP A 89 -1.06 18.47 7.69
CA ASP A 89 -2.14 18.77 8.63
C ASP A 89 -2.50 17.55 9.52
N THR A 90 -3.60 17.71 10.26
CA THR A 90 -4.17 16.78 11.23
C THR A 90 -5.62 16.49 10.88
N PHE A 91 -6.15 15.36 11.34
CA PHE A 91 -7.58 15.06 11.19
C PHE A 91 -8.45 15.81 12.21
N ALA A 92 -7.87 16.17 13.36
CA ALA A 92 -8.48 17.03 14.36
C ALA A 92 -7.38 17.84 15.09
N SER A 93 -7.71 19.07 15.46
CA SER A 93 -6.77 20.00 16.08
C SER A 93 -6.22 19.46 17.41
N GLY A 94 -4.92 19.67 17.63
CA GLY A 94 -4.23 19.27 18.87
C GLY A 94 -3.73 17.83 18.91
N PHE A 95 -3.97 17.04 17.87
CA PHE A 95 -3.58 15.63 17.79
C PHE A 95 -2.50 15.37 16.75
N GLU A 96 -1.82 14.23 16.88
CA GLU A 96 -0.92 13.75 15.82
C GLU A 96 -1.71 13.00 14.74
N ALA A 97 -1.12 12.91 13.54
CA ALA A 97 -1.70 12.15 12.45
C ALA A 97 -0.62 11.52 11.55
N THR A 98 -1.01 10.52 10.78
CA THR A 98 -0.24 10.01 9.64
C THR A 98 -1.16 9.78 8.47
N ALA A 99 -0.66 9.93 7.24
CA ALA A 99 -1.33 9.37 6.07
C ALA A 99 -0.96 7.88 5.95
N GLY A 100 -1.82 7.09 5.32
CA GLY A 100 -1.58 5.68 4.99
C GLY A 100 -1.88 5.35 3.53
N LYS A 101 -2.97 5.91 2.97
CA LYS A 101 -3.38 5.68 1.58
C LYS A 101 -3.94 6.95 0.94
N VAL A 102 -3.76 7.10 -0.37
CA VAL A 102 -4.37 8.17 -1.17
C VAL A 102 -5.02 7.62 -2.44
N GLN A 103 -6.18 8.17 -2.82
CA GLN A 103 -6.86 7.84 -4.06
C GLN A 103 -7.40 9.12 -4.71
N VAL A 104 -7.20 9.25 -6.02
CA VAL A 104 -7.89 10.25 -6.84
C VAL A 104 -9.26 9.69 -7.22
N LEU A 105 -10.33 10.39 -6.85
CA LEU A 105 -11.70 10.03 -7.16
C LEU A 105 -12.03 10.37 -8.62
N ARG A 106 -13.12 9.79 -9.15
CA ARG A 106 -13.54 9.98 -10.55
C ARG A 106 -13.82 11.44 -10.92
N ASP A 107 -14.22 12.25 -9.95
CA ASP A 107 -14.50 13.68 -10.09
C ASP A 107 -13.24 14.57 -9.92
N GLY A 108 -12.07 13.96 -9.71
CA GLY A 108 -10.80 14.66 -9.51
C GLY A 108 -10.55 15.12 -8.07
N ARG A 109 -11.46 14.86 -7.12
CA ARG A 109 -11.18 15.04 -5.69
C ARG A 109 -10.19 14.00 -5.21
N ILE A 110 -9.55 14.27 -4.08
CA ILE A 110 -8.50 13.45 -3.51
C ILE A 110 -8.95 12.98 -2.14
N LEU A 111 -9.12 11.67 -1.99
CA LEU A 111 -9.42 11.05 -0.70
C LEU A 111 -8.11 10.51 -0.11
N LEU A 112 -7.84 10.86 1.13
CA LEU A 112 -6.70 10.38 1.90
C LEU A 112 -7.21 9.69 3.16
N ALA A 113 -6.67 8.52 3.47
CA ALA A 113 -6.91 7.83 4.73
C ALA A 113 -5.61 7.67 5.50
N GLY A 114 -5.72 7.55 6.81
CA GLY A 114 -4.59 7.31 7.69
C GLY A 114 -5.03 7.13 9.14
N LEU A 115 -4.13 7.42 10.08
CA LEU A 115 -4.41 7.27 11.50
C LEU A 115 -4.41 8.63 12.21
N HIS A 116 -5.38 8.78 13.08
CA HIS A 116 -5.51 9.85 14.06
C HIS A 116 -5.02 9.32 15.43
N TYR A 117 -4.06 10.01 16.04
CA TYR A 117 -3.46 9.60 17.30
C TYR A 117 -4.01 10.46 18.43
N GLU A 118 -4.85 9.89 19.28
CA GLU A 118 -5.38 10.60 20.45
C GLU A 118 -4.36 10.69 21.58
N ASN A 119 -3.54 9.65 21.72
CA ASN A 119 -2.43 9.59 22.67
C ASN A 119 -1.45 8.47 22.25
N ALA A 120 -0.45 8.18 23.09
CA ALA A 120 0.58 7.17 22.84
C ALA A 120 0.06 5.73 22.72
N HIS A 121 -1.20 5.45 23.09
CA HIS A 121 -1.78 4.11 23.13
C HIS A 121 -3.10 3.99 22.37
N ARG A 122 -3.58 5.07 21.75
CA ARG A 122 -4.90 5.09 21.09
C ARG A 122 -4.80 5.70 19.70
N THR A 123 -5.07 4.87 18.70
CA THR A 123 -5.19 5.25 17.29
C THR A 123 -6.62 5.05 16.81
N LEU A 124 -7.05 5.88 15.86
CA LEU A 124 -8.34 5.75 15.18
C LEU A 124 -8.12 5.91 13.66
N PRO A 125 -8.82 5.13 12.82
CA PRO A 125 -8.81 5.39 11.38
C PRO A 125 -9.48 6.73 11.09
N ALA A 126 -8.93 7.47 10.14
CA ALA A 126 -9.45 8.77 9.76
C ALA A 126 -9.25 9.03 8.27
N LEU A 127 -10.15 9.84 7.70
CA LEU A 127 -10.14 10.25 6.30
C LEU A 127 -10.13 11.77 6.18
N ALA A 128 -9.57 12.27 5.08
CA ALA A 128 -9.68 13.66 4.66
C ALA A 128 -9.96 13.72 3.16
N LEU A 129 -10.91 14.55 2.77
CA LEU A 129 -11.27 14.79 1.38
C LEU A 129 -10.80 16.18 0.97
N PHE A 130 -10.11 16.24 -0.16
CA PHE A 130 -9.59 17.48 -0.74
C PHE A 130 -10.10 17.67 -2.16
N ASP A 131 -10.16 18.92 -2.59
CA ASP A 131 -10.29 19.24 -4.01
C ASP A 131 -8.98 18.92 -4.77
N ALA A 132 -9.03 19.10 -6.09
CA ALA A 132 -7.90 18.89 -6.97
C ALA A 132 -6.72 19.86 -6.71
N GLN A 133 -6.80 20.83 -5.80
CA GLN A 133 -5.68 21.71 -5.43
C GLN A 133 -5.22 21.52 -3.98
N GLY A 134 -5.75 20.51 -3.28
CA GLY A 134 -5.35 20.18 -1.91
C GLY A 134 -6.06 21.03 -0.87
N LYS A 135 -7.15 21.71 -1.21
CA LYS A 135 -7.99 22.40 -0.23
C LYS A 135 -9.01 21.39 0.34
N PRO A 136 -9.22 21.34 1.67
CA PRO A 136 -10.24 20.48 2.27
C PRO A 136 -11.64 20.75 1.69
N ASP A 137 -12.38 19.68 1.37
CA ASP A 137 -13.75 19.74 0.87
C ASP A 137 -14.73 19.80 2.06
N PRO A 138 -15.39 20.94 2.33
CA PRO A 138 -16.22 21.10 3.52
C PRO A 138 -17.48 20.24 3.54
N SER A 139 -17.83 19.57 2.42
CA SER A 139 -18.98 18.66 2.36
C SER A 139 -18.73 17.30 3.00
N PHE A 140 -17.48 16.98 3.37
CA PHE A 140 -17.10 15.69 3.92
C PHE A 140 -16.79 15.78 5.41
N GLY A 141 -17.46 14.96 6.23
CA GLY A 141 -17.27 14.89 7.69
C GLY A 141 -17.34 16.27 8.36
N ASP A 142 -16.39 16.52 9.27
CA ASP A 142 -16.14 17.82 9.89
C ASP A 142 -15.16 18.64 9.04
N ASN A 143 -15.71 19.50 8.16
CA ASN A 143 -14.95 20.45 7.34
C ASN A 143 -13.84 19.80 6.49
N GLY A 144 -14.13 18.67 5.85
CA GLY A 144 -13.24 17.92 4.98
C GLY A 144 -12.49 16.78 5.67
N ARG A 145 -12.81 16.48 6.93
CA ARG A 145 -12.11 15.47 7.73
C ARG A 145 -13.09 14.61 8.49
N GLN A 146 -12.79 13.33 8.62
CA GLN A 146 -13.62 12.38 9.35
C GLN A 146 -12.76 11.46 10.19
N VAL A 147 -12.84 11.58 11.52
CA VAL A 147 -12.30 10.58 12.44
C VAL A 147 -13.35 9.50 12.67
N VAL A 148 -13.05 8.26 12.33
CA VAL A 148 -14.01 7.16 12.34
C VAL A 148 -14.06 6.51 13.73
N ARG A 149 -15.20 6.68 14.39
CA ARG A 149 -15.48 6.13 15.72
C ARG A 149 -16.61 5.13 15.62
N LEU A 150 -16.31 3.85 15.89
CA LEU A 150 -17.34 2.82 15.91
C LEU A 150 -18.01 2.73 17.30
N PRO A 151 -19.30 2.35 17.36
CA PRO A 151 -19.98 2.06 18.62
C PRO A 151 -19.22 1.05 19.49
N GLY A 152 -19.15 1.33 20.79
CA GLY A 152 -18.41 0.49 21.75
C GLY A 152 -16.89 0.55 21.60
N ASP A 153 -16.36 1.64 21.03
CA ASP A 153 -14.92 1.89 20.85
C ASP A 153 -14.20 0.86 19.95
N LEU A 154 -14.94 0.18 19.07
CA LEU A 154 -14.48 -0.93 18.21
C LEU A 154 -13.58 -0.51 17.02
N SER A 155 -13.02 0.70 17.02
CA SER A 155 -12.05 1.17 16.03
C SER A 155 -10.72 1.62 16.63
N MET A 156 -10.50 1.35 17.93
CA MET A 156 -9.26 1.71 18.61
C MET A 156 -8.11 0.78 18.24
N GLY A 157 -7.07 1.27 17.59
CA GLY A 157 -5.83 0.54 17.39
C GLY A 157 -4.79 0.86 18.47
N SER A 158 -3.73 0.05 18.51
CA SER A 158 -2.52 0.36 19.26
C SER A 158 -1.57 1.21 18.42
N ARG A 159 -0.82 2.09 19.07
CA ARG A 159 0.33 2.78 18.48
C ARG A 159 1.57 2.09 18.99
N ASP A 160 2.40 1.58 18.09
CA ASP A 160 3.74 1.13 18.46
C ASP A 160 4.75 2.22 18.15
N CYS A 161 5.25 2.88 19.20
CA CYS A 161 6.24 3.94 19.08
C CYS A 161 7.68 3.43 18.86
N TRP A 162 7.91 2.12 18.98
CA TRP A 162 9.21 1.47 18.84
C TRP A 162 9.36 0.66 17.56
N LEU A 163 8.25 0.24 16.93
CA LEU A 163 8.33 -0.37 15.60
C LEU A 163 8.85 0.66 14.60
N PRO A 164 9.91 0.33 13.84
CA PRO A 164 10.19 1.10 12.65
C PRO A 164 8.96 1.09 11.74
N PRO A 165 8.68 2.18 11.01
CA PRO A 165 7.66 2.21 9.97
C PRO A 165 7.79 0.99 9.04
N GLY A 166 6.67 0.44 8.58
CA GLY A 166 6.67 -0.67 7.61
C GLY A 166 6.63 -2.10 8.19
N VAL A 167 6.29 -2.31 9.47
CA VAL A 167 5.83 -3.63 9.93
C VAL A 167 4.35 -3.80 9.55
N PRO A 168 4.00 -4.68 8.60
CA PRO A 168 2.62 -4.82 8.16
C PRO A 168 1.73 -5.32 9.32
N GLY A 169 0.51 -4.78 9.42
CA GLY A 169 -0.56 -5.28 10.27
C GLY A 169 -0.85 -4.52 11.57
N ALA A 170 0.09 -3.76 12.15
CA ALA A 170 -0.20 -3.04 13.42
C ALA A 170 -0.96 -1.71 13.19
N GLU A 171 -0.50 -0.90 12.26
CA GLU A 171 -1.03 0.44 11.95
C GLU A 171 -1.63 0.51 10.53
N ALA A 172 -2.32 -0.56 10.09
CA ALA A 172 -2.90 -0.60 8.74
C ALA A 172 -4.19 0.23 8.64
N CYS A 173 -4.25 1.07 7.60
CA CYS A 173 -5.44 1.83 7.20
C CYS A 173 -5.48 1.86 5.67
N ASP A 174 -6.24 0.92 5.08
CA ASP A 174 -6.43 0.79 3.62
C ASP A 174 -7.91 1.04 3.31
N PHE A 175 -8.21 1.65 2.17
CA PHE A 175 -9.55 1.95 1.73
C PHE A 175 -9.71 1.73 0.22
N VAL A 176 -10.96 1.53 -0.19
CA VAL A 176 -11.38 1.53 -1.60
C VAL A 176 -12.75 2.18 -1.71
N VAL A 177 -12.98 2.90 -2.81
CA VAL A 177 -14.27 3.57 -3.07
C VAL A 177 -15.09 2.74 -4.04
N GLN A 178 -16.34 2.47 -3.69
CA GLN A 178 -17.32 1.76 -4.52
C GLN A 178 -17.89 2.69 -5.61
N ASP A 179 -18.50 2.11 -6.64
CA ASP A 179 -19.08 2.88 -7.76
C ASP A 179 -20.18 3.87 -7.35
N ASP A 180 -20.89 3.55 -6.27
CA ASP A 180 -21.94 4.39 -5.68
C ASP A 180 -21.39 5.50 -4.76
N GLY A 181 -20.06 5.59 -4.61
CA GLY A 181 -19.36 6.56 -3.78
C GLY A 181 -19.16 6.15 -2.33
N HIS A 182 -19.69 5.01 -1.88
CA HIS A 182 -19.41 4.51 -0.53
C HIS A 182 -17.93 4.15 -0.39
N ILE A 183 -17.42 4.30 0.83
CA ILE A 183 -16.01 4.09 1.14
C ILE A 183 -15.92 2.86 2.02
N LEU A 184 -15.24 1.83 1.53
CA LEU A 184 -14.84 0.68 2.33
C LEU A 184 -13.47 0.96 2.93
N LEU A 185 -13.32 0.69 4.23
CA LEU A 185 -12.13 0.99 5.01
C LEU A 185 -11.79 -0.21 5.90
N ILE A 186 -10.50 -0.54 6.01
CA ILE A 186 -10.02 -1.49 7.03
C ILE A 186 -9.21 -0.77 8.11
N ALA A 187 -9.31 -1.30 9.32
CA ALA A 187 -8.48 -0.94 10.47
C ALA A 187 -8.28 -2.15 11.37
N ASN A 188 -7.25 -2.13 12.21
CA ASN A 188 -7.04 -3.17 13.23
C ASN A 188 -7.38 -2.62 14.61
N HIS A 189 -8.31 -3.28 15.29
CA HIS A 189 -8.74 -2.95 16.62
C HIS A 189 -7.98 -3.78 17.66
N HIS A 190 -7.53 -3.13 18.72
CA HIS A 190 -6.86 -3.71 19.87
C HIS A 190 -7.76 -3.65 21.10
N PHE A 191 -8.04 -4.82 21.68
CA PHE A 191 -8.70 -4.99 22.97
C PHE A 191 -7.65 -5.12 24.09
N GLU A 192 -8.09 -5.05 25.36
CA GLU A 192 -7.22 -5.33 26.50
C GLU A 192 -6.57 -6.74 26.40
N LEU A 193 -5.40 -6.93 27.04
CA LEU A 193 -4.68 -8.22 27.11
C LEU A 193 -4.21 -8.81 25.76
N ALA A 194 -3.87 -7.95 24.79
CA ALA A 194 -3.30 -8.32 23.48
C ALA A 194 -4.25 -9.08 22.54
N ASP A 195 -5.57 -8.90 22.68
CA ASP A 195 -6.57 -9.41 21.74
C ASP A 195 -6.77 -8.43 20.57
N HIS A 196 -6.73 -8.93 19.32
CA HIS A 196 -6.73 -8.11 18.10
C HIS A 196 -7.80 -8.58 17.12
N ALA A 197 -8.50 -7.63 16.50
CA ALA A 197 -9.50 -7.92 15.49
C ALA A 197 -9.34 -7.01 14.26
N GLY A 198 -9.54 -7.58 13.08
CA GLY A 198 -9.70 -6.81 11.86
C GLY A 198 -11.08 -6.19 11.80
N MET A 199 -11.17 -4.94 11.38
CA MET A 199 -12.43 -4.23 11.17
C MET A 199 -12.57 -3.91 9.69
N LEU A 200 -13.70 -4.28 9.09
CA LEU A 200 -14.14 -3.80 7.77
C LEU A 200 -15.31 -2.85 7.98
N ILE A 201 -15.15 -1.60 7.57
CA ILE A 201 -16.07 -0.50 7.82
C ILE A 201 -16.57 0.01 6.49
N ARG A 202 -17.86 0.34 6.39
CA ARG A 202 -18.41 1.05 5.24
C ARG A 202 -18.91 2.42 5.67
N LEU A 203 -18.52 3.44 4.93
CA LEU A 203 -18.95 4.82 5.11
C LEU A 203 -19.75 5.28 3.90
N GLU A 204 -20.67 6.18 4.16
CA GLU A 204 -21.35 7.00 3.15
C GLU A 204 -20.35 7.91 2.42
N PRO A 205 -20.69 8.42 1.22
CA PRO A 205 -19.83 9.35 0.48
C PRO A 205 -19.45 10.63 1.24
N ASP A 206 -20.24 11.02 2.25
CA ASP A 206 -19.99 12.17 3.13
C ASP A 206 -19.13 11.83 4.37
N GLY A 207 -18.73 10.57 4.52
CA GLY A 207 -17.89 10.08 5.62
C GLY A 207 -18.66 9.55 6.83
N ARG A 208 -20.00 9.64 6.85
CA ARG A 208 -20.79 9.04 7.93
C ARG A 208 -20.74 7.50 7.87
N LEU A 209 -20.97 6.84 8.99
CA LEU A 209 -21.10 5.38 9.04
C LEU A 209 -22.37 4.94 8.28
N ASP A 210 -22.22 4.01 7.33
CA ASP A 210 -23.35 3.43 6.59
C ASP A 210 -23.94 2.25 7.38
N GLU A 211 -24.96 2.50 8.20
CA GLU A 211 -25.57 1.46 9.06
C GLU A 211 -26.26 0.32 8.27
N THR A 212 -26.47 0.46 6.96
CA THR A 212 -27.07 -0.61 6.14
C THR A 212 -26.09 -1.77 5.90
N PHE A 213 -24.79 -1.49 5.92
CA PHE A 213 -23.75 -2.50 5.75
C PHE A 213 -23.65 -3.41 6.97
N ASN A 214 -23.86 -4.71 6.77
CA ASN A 214 -23.94 -5.70 7.84
C ASN A 214 -24.92 -5.32 8.99
N GLY A 215 -25.90 -4.46 8.71
CA GLY A 215 -26.88 -3.94 9.68
C GLY A 215 -26.32 -3.05 10.80
N ARG A 216 -25.06 -2.63 10.72
CA ARG A 216 -24.40 -1.79 11.74
C ARG A 216 -23.24 -0.92 11.24
N GLY A 217 -22.95 -0.96 9.93
CA GLY A 217 -21.86 -0.24 9.27
C GLY A 217 -20.48 -0.86 9.31
N PHE A 218 -20.33 -2.01 9.96
CA PHE A 218 -19.05 -2.70 10.01
C PHE A 218 -19.17 -4.20 10.26
N VAL A 219 -18.06 -4.87 9.98
CA VAL A 219 -17.82 -6.28 10.25
C VAL A 219 -16.59 -6.39 11.13
N MET A 220 -16.69 -7.16 12.21
CA MET A 220 -15.53 -7.61 12.98
C MET A 220 -15.07 -8.94 12.41
N ILE A 221 -13.83 -8.98 11.95
CA ILE A 221 -13.25 -10.11 11.22
C ILE A 221 -12.40 -10.90 12.21
N ARG A 222 -12.90 -12.09 12.55
CA ARG A 222 -12.20 -13.12 13.32
C ARG A 222 -12.50 -14.47 12.69
N HIS A 223 -11.50 -15.34 12.68
CA HIS A 223 -11.67 -16.73 12.29
C HIS A 223 -11.21 -17.61 13.45
N LEU A 224 -12.05 -18.56 13.87
CA LEU A 224 -11.80 -19.46 15.02
C LEU A 224 -11.40 -18.74 16.32
N LEU A 225 -11.90 -17.52 16.54
CA LEU A 225 -11.58 -16.66 17.71
C LEU A 225 -10.10 -16.28 17.83
N LEU A 226 -9.32 -16.39 16.76
CA LEU A 226 -7.90 -16.05 16.74
C LEU A 226 -7.69 -14.57 16.41
N ASN A 227 -6.57 -14.02 16.90
CA ASN A 227 -6.15 -12.65 16.61
C ASN A 227 -5.97 -12.45 15.11
N THR A 228 -6.55 -11.37 14.59
CA THR A 228 -6.53 -11.06 13.15
C THR A 228 -5.91 -9.69 12.92
N TRP A 229 -4.96 -9.60 11.98
CA TRP A 229 -4.36 -8.36 11.51
C TRP A 229 -4.55 -8.23 10.01
N LEU A 230 -5.33 -7.24 9.58
CA LEU A 230 -5.56 -6.93 8.18
C LEU A 230 -4.48 -5.98 7.65
N SER A 231 -4.09 -6.18 6.40
CA SER A 231 -3.15 -5.31 5.69
C SER A 231 -3.71 -4.82 4.35
N SER A 232 -4.74 -5.48 3.83
CA SER A 232 -5.14 -5.32 2.44
C SER A 232 -6.64 -5.44 2.25
N LEU A 233 -7.22 -4.48 1.54
CA LEU A 233 -8.61 -4.44 1.12
C LEU A 233 -8.71 -4.40 -0.41
N LEU A 234 -9.46 -5.32 -1.00
CA LEU A 234 -9.69 -5.44 -2.45
C LEU A 234 -11.18 -5.48 -2.73
N LEU A 235 -11.66 -4.55 -3.57
CA LEU A 235 -13.01 -4.60 -4.14
C LEU A 235 -12.91 -5.32 -5.50
N GLN A 236 -13.61 -6.43 -5.63
CA GLN A 236 -13.71 -7.18 -6.89
C GLN A 236 -14.68 -6.50 -7.85
N ASP A 237 -14.55 -6.79 -9.16
CA ASP A 237 -15.39 -6.20 -10.21
C ASP A 237 -16.90 -6.51 -10.03
N ASP A 238 -17.24 -7.62 -9.35
CA ASP A 238 -18.63 -8.00 -9.04
C ASP A 238 -19.15 -7.41 -7.71
N GLY A 239 -18.38 -6.52 -7.10
CA GLY A 239 -18.70 -5.85 -5.84
C GLY A 239 -18.41 -6.68 -4.58
N ARG A 240 -17.93 -7.92 -4.69
CA ARG A 240 -17.45 -8.67 -3.52
C ARG A 240 -16.19 -8.01 -2.96
N ILE A 241 -15.98 -8.19 -1.67
CA ILE A 241 -14.94 -7.53 -0.91
C ILE A 241 -14.01 -8.61 -0.36
N VAL A 242 -12.74 -8.57 -0.73
CA VAL A 242 -11.71 -9.45 -0.19
C VAL A 242 -10.84 -8.65 0.77
N VAL A 243 -10.68 -9.17 1.98
CA VAL A 243 -9.74 -8.67 2.98
C VAL A 243 -8.62 -9.68 3.18
N ALA A 244 -7.41 -9.20 3.41
CA ALA A 244 -6.23 -10.03 3.54
C ALA A 244 -5.27 -9.53 4.62
N GLY A 245 -4.50 -10.45 5.19
CA GLY A 245 -3.56 -10.15 6.26
C GLY A 245 -2.94 -11.41 6.86
N SER A 246 -2.92 -11.48 8.19
CA SER A 246 -2.51 -12.66 8.95
C SER A 246 -3.43 -12.96 10.12
N ILE A 247 -3.34 -14.19 10.62
CA ILE A 247 -4.08 -14.72 11.75
C ILE A 247 -3.18 -15.56 12.65
N ASP A 248 -3.43 -15.52 13.96
CA ASP A 248 -2.80 -16.39 14.98
C ASP A 248 -1.28 -16.22 15.22
N PHE A 249 -0.70 -16.99 16.15
CA PHE A 249 0.73 -17.13 16.43
C PHE A 249 1.13 -18.62 16.60
N PRO A 250 2.05 -19.17 15.76
CA PRO A 250 2.73 -18.52 14.64
C PRO A 250 1.76 -18.14 13.52
N GLN A 251 2.00 -16.97 12.92
CA GLN A 251 1.08 -16.33 11.97
C GLN A 251 0.80 -17.20 10.72
N GLU A 252 -0.46 -17.41 10.40
CA GLU A 252 -0.92 -17.90 9.09
C GLU A 252 -1.40 -16.75 8.21
N GLY A 253 -1.21 -16.86 6.90
CA GLY A 253 -1.76 -15.91 5.95
C GLY A 253 -3.28 -16.04 5.90
N LEU A 254 -4.00 -14.93 5.88
CA LEU A 254 -5.47 -14.91 5.89
C LEU A 254 -6.02 -14.23 4.64
N LEU A 255 -7.03 -14.85 4.03
CA LEU A 255 -8.00 -14.21 3.14
C LEU A 255 -9.41 -14.45 3.68
N ALA A 256 -10.27 -13.44 3.61
CA ALA A 256 -11.70 -13.59 3.84
C ALA A 256 -12.47 -12.81 2.78
N ARG A 257 -13.64 -13.32 2.38
CA ARG A 257 -14.48 -12.66 1.39
C ARG A 257 -15.87 -12.34 1.93
N TYR A 258 -16.33 -11.14 1.61
CA TYR A 258 -17.64 -10.61 1.96
C TYR A 258 -18.41 -10.21 0.71
N LEU A 259 -19.74 -10.30 0.80
CA LEU A 259 -20.66 -9.77 -0.19
C LEU A 259 -20.72 -8.23 -0.11
N PRO A 260 -21.23 -7.53 -1.14
CA PRO A 260 -21.32 -6.06 -1.15
C PRO A 260 -22.06 -5.45 0.05
N ASN A 261 -22.93 -6.23 0.70
CA ASN A 261 -23.71 -5.83 1.88
C ASN A 261 -23.02 -6.16 3.22
N GLY A 262 -21.78 -6.67 3.20
CA GLY A 262 -20.99 -6.96 4.39
C GLY A 262 -21.24 -8.33 5.03
N ARG A 263 -22.14 -9.15 4.47
CA ARG A 263 -22.28 -10.54 4.89
C ARG A 263 -21.10 -11.37 4.39
N LEU A 264 -20.64 -12.32 5.20
CA LEU A 264 -19.61 -13.28 4.80
C LEU A 264 -20.05 -14.10 3.58
N ASP A 265 -19.18 -14.24 2.58
CA ASP A 265 -19.41 -15.11 1.44
C ASP A 265 -18.91 -16.53 1.76
N GLU A 266 -19.77 -17.33 2.37
CA GLU A 266 -19.47 -18.71 2.80
C GLU A 266 -19.07 -19.66 1.65
N ARG A 267 -19.22 -19.25 0.39
CA ARG A 267 -18.79 -20.03 -0.79
C ARG A 267 -17.31 -19.85 -1.13
N PHE A 268 -16.65 -18.86 -0.51
CA PHE A 268 -15.22 -18.63 -0.67
C PHE A 268 -14.42 -19.57 0.22
N ALA A 269 -13.47 -20.28 -0.37
CA ALA A 269 -12.58 -21.22 0.30
C ALA A 269 -13.35 -22.17 1.25
N VAL A 270 -13.09 -22.10 2.56
CA VAL A 270 -13.80 -22.87 3.59
C VAL A 270 -14.56 -21.89 4.48
N ASP A 271 -15.89 -21.93 4.41
CA ASP A 271 -16.81 -21.09 5.20
C ASP A 271 -16.47 -19.58 5.12
N GLY A 272 -16.04 -19.10 3.95
CA GLY A 272 -15.72 -17.69 3.70
C GLY A 272 -14.29 -17.28 4.01
N PHE A 273 -13.45 -18.21 4.48
CA PHE A 273 -12.08 -17.94 4.89
C PHE A 273 -11.07 -18.90 4.27
N MET A 274 -9.86 -18.39 4.06
CA MET A 274 -8.68 -19.15 3.72
C MET A 274 -7.54 -18.79 4.67
N ALA A 275 -7.03 -19.78 5.40
CA ALA A 275 -5.82 -19.67 6.20
C ALA A 275 -4.73 -20.59 5.61
N PHE A 276 -3.48 -20.14 5.56
CA PHE A 276 -2.40 -20.93 4.99
C PHE A 276 -1.02 -20.60 5.55
N LYS A 277 -0.10 -21.57 5.45
CA LYS A 277 1.34 -21.42 5.72
C LYS A 277 2.14 -21.52 4.43
N ALA A 278 3.33 -20.92 4.40
CA ALA A 278 4.25 -21.02 3.27
C ALA A 278 5.27 -22.15 3.52
N HIS A 279 5.04 -23.34 2.95
CA HIS A 279 5.90 -24.52 3.19
C HIS A 279 6.11 -24.84 4.69
N GLY A 280 5.06 -24.70 5.49
CA GLY A 280 5.10 -24.89 6.94
C GLY A 280 5.62 -23.68 7.73
N GLN A 281 6.11 -22.63 7.07
CA GLN A 281 6.52 -21.37 7.67
C GLN A 281 5.33 -20.44 7.86
N SER A 282 5.44 -19.52 8.83
CA SER A 282 4.45 -18.47 9.03
C SER A 282 4.30 -17.63 7.77
N ALA A 283 3.10 -17.11 7.51
CA ALA A 283 2.82 -16.31 6.33
C ALA A 283 2.07 -15.02 6.71
N GLN A 284 2.38 -13.95 5.99
CA GLN A 284 1.71 -12.66 6.09
C GLN A 284 1.38 -12.16 4.69
N VAL A 285 0.13 -11.78 4.45
CA VAL A 285 -0.28 -11.11 3.22
C VAL A 285 -0.27 -9.60 3.42
N SER A 286 0.52 -8.89 2.63
CA SER A 286 0.59 -7.42 2.62
C SER A 286 -0.36 -6.83 1.59
N ARG A 287 -0.53 -7.52 0.44
CA ARG A 287 -1.35 -7.05 -0.68
C ARG A 287 -2.04 -8.20 -1.39
N VAL A 288 -3.33 -8.06 -1.65
CA VAL A 288 -4.08 -8.89 -2.60
C VAL A 288 -4.50 -8.08 -3.82
N ILE A 289 -4.39 -8.67 -5.00
CA ILE A 289 -4.87 -8.13 -6.27
C ILE A 289 -5.65 -9.20 -7.04
N GLU A 290 -6.54 -8.78 -7.92
CA GLU A 290 -7.35 -9.67 -8.77
C GLU A 290 -6.84 -9.69 -10.21
N SER A 291 -6.85 -10.88 -10.82
CA SER A 291 -6.81 -11.12 -12.26
C SER A 291 -8.11 -11.81 -12.69
N SER A 292 -8.30 -12.13 -13.98
CA SER A 292 -9.58 -12.66 -14.48
C SER A 292 -10.07 -13.90 -13.72
N ASP A 293 -9.16 -14.77 -13.32
CA ASP A 293 -9.49 -16.09 -12.75
C ASP A 293 -8.79 -16.36 -11.41
N ALA A 294 -7.98 -15.42 -10.92
CA ALA A 294 -7.19 -15.60 -9.70
C ALA A 294 -7.15 -14.35 -8.80
N LEU A 295 -6.91 -14.61 -7.52
CA LEU A 295 -6.40 -13.66 -6.55
C LEU A 295 -4.92 -13.93 -6.35
N HIS A 296 -4.09 -12.90 -6.50
CA HIS A 296 -2.66 -12.98 -6.26
C HIS A 296 -2.33 -12.26 -4.96
N CYS A 297 -1.68 -12.97 -4.04
CA CYS A 297 -1.30 -12.53 -2.72
C CYS A 297 0.21 -12.28 -2.68
N PHE A 298 0.61 -11.12 -2.20
CA PHE A 298 1.99 -10.74 -2.01
C PHE A 298 2.24 -10.37 -0.55
N GLY A 299 3.37 -10.79 0.00
CA GLY A 299 3.76 -10.46 1.36
C GLY A 299 5.06 -11.15 1.75
N SER A 300 5.09 -11.80 2.91
CA SER A 300 6.28 -12.49 3.39
C SER A 300 6.00 -13.77 4.17
N SER A 301 7.00 -14.66 4.21
CA SER A 301 7.10 -15.69 5.24
C SER A 301 7.75 -15.12 6.52
N ARG A 302 7.73 -15.87 7.63
CA ARG A 302 8.63 -15.63 8.78
C ARG A 302 9.48 -16.86 9.06
N ASP A 303 10.66 -16.62 9.63
CA ASP A 303 11.61 -17.65 10.08
C ASP A 303 12.02 -18.67 9.00
N PRO A 304 12.71 -18.22 7.92
CA PRO A 304 13.21 -16.87 7.67
C PRO A 304 12.22 -15.97 6.92
N ILE A 305 12.45 -14.65 6.96
CA ILE A 305 11.63 -13.68 6.26
C ILE A 305 12.00 -13.65 4.78
N ARG A 306 11.11 -14.17 3.92
CA ARG A 306 11.28 -14.21 2.47
C ARG A 306 10.09 -13.57 1.79
N CYS A 307 10.31 -13.00 0.61
CA CYS A 307 9.24 -12.49 -0.23
C CYS A 307 8.31 -13.64 -0.63
N MET A 308 7.00 -13.47 -0.44
CA MET A 308 6.01 -14.49 -0.73
C MET A 308 5.07 -14.02 -1.85
N ALA A 309 4.87 -14.85 -2.86
CA ALA A 309 3.81 -14.72 -3.86
C ALA A 309 2.93 -15.97 -3.83
N TYR A 310 1.61 -15.83 -3.83
CA TYR A 310 0.68 -16.95 -3.80
C TYR A 310 -0.57 -16.68 -4.64
N SER A 311 -0.89 -17.58 -5.56
CA SER A 311 -2.06 -17.46 -6.42
C SER A 311 -3.12 -18.47 -6.01
N VAL A 312 -4.36 -18.01 -5.89
CA VAL A 312 -5.53 -18.84 -5.64
C VAL A 312 -6.59 -18.47 -6.65
N HIS A 313 -7.49 -19.38 -7.00
CA HIS A 313 -8.63 -19.04 -7.83
C HIS A 313 -9.50 -17.98 -7.15
N THR A 314 -10.30 -17.25 -7.92
CA THR A 314 -11.23 -16.24 -7.36
C THR A 314 -12.18 -16.84 -6.31
N ASN A 315 -12.46 -18.14 -6.32
CA ASN A 315 -13.24 -18.82 -5.28
C ASN A 315 -12.46 -19.20 -4.01
N GLY A 316 -11.17 -18.85 -3.91
CA GLY A 316 -10.31 -19.12 -2.76
C GLY A 316 -9.69 -20.52 -2.73
N ARG A 317 -9.85 -21.32 -3.79
CA ARG A 317 -9.16 -22.61 -3.89
C ARG A 317 -7.72 -22.41 -4.39
N PRO A 318 -6.73 -23.15 -3.86
CA PRO A 318 -5.37 -23.13 -4.38
C PRO A 318 -5.33 -23.44 -5.88
N ASP A 319 -4.56 -22.67 -6.66
CA ASP A 319 -4.33 -22.96 -8.08
C ASP A 319 -3.23 -24.00 -8.22
N LEU A 320 -3.61 -25.25 -8.51
CA LEU A 320 -2.67 -26.37 -8.63
C LEU A 320 -1.75 -26.27 -9.86
N HIS A 321 -2.09 -25.45 -10.87
CA HIS A 321 -1.24 -25.24 -12.04
C HIS A 321 -0.07 -24.29 -11.73
N ASN A 322 -0.22 -23.44 -10.72
CA ASN A 322 0.80 -22.50 -10.29
C ASN A 322 1.53 -23.05 -9.05
N HIS A 323 2.81 -23.45 -9.22
CA HIS A 323 3.67 -23.99 -8.16
C HIS A 323 3.01 -25.14 -7.34
N GLY A 324 2.11 -25.92 -7.94
CA GLY A 324 1.42 -27.01 -7.25
C GLY A 324 0.44 -26.54 -6.16
N GLY A 325 -0.07 -25.30 -6.25
CA GLY A 325 -0.98 -24.70 -5.28
C GLY A 325 -0.31 -24.27 -3.98
N GLN A 326 1.01 -24.09 -4.00
CA GLN A 326 1.81 -23.66 -2.84
C GLN A 326 2.32 -22.22 -3.02
N PRO A 327 2.50 -21.46 -1.92
CA PRO A 327 3.16 -20.16 -1.97
C PRO A 327 4.60 -20.25 -2.51
N GLN A 328 4.94 -19.39 -3.47
CA GLN A 328 6.31 -19.21 -3.94
C GLN A 328 7.08 -18.31 -2.99
N LEU A 329 8.24 -18.77 -2.51
CA LEU A 329 9.15 -18.00 -1.68
C LEU A 329 10.38 -17.57 -2.48
N LEU A 330 10.66 -16.27 -2.48
CA LEU A 330 11.79 -15.66 -3.16
C LEU A 330 12.77 -15.10 -2.14
N GLU A 331 14.05 -15.43 -2.31
CA GLU A 331 15.16 -14.90 -1.51
C GLU A 331 15.91 -13.84 -2.33
N ILE A 332 15.94 -12.60 -1.82
CA ILE A 332 16.60 -11.47 -2.48
C ILE A 332 17.75 -10.97 -1.61
N GLY A 333 18.95 -11.48 -1.90
CA GLY A 333 20.15 -11.17 -1.15
C GLY A 333 20.26 -11.98 0.17
N PRO A 334 21.28 -11.69 1.00
CA PRO A 334 21.58 -12.47 2.20
C PRO A 334 20.68 -12.14 3.40
N SER A 335 19.93 -11.04 3.33
CA SER A 335 19.08 -10.55 4.41
C SER A 335 17.62 -10.97 4.17
N GLY A 336 16.73 -10.76 5.15
CA GLY A 336 15.30 -11.00 4.96
C GLY A 336 14.74 -10.12 3.84
N CYS A 337 13.57 -10.44 3.30
CA CYS A 337 12.90 -9.58 2.32
C CYS A 337 11.39 -9.75 2.38
N GLN A 338 10.64 -8.70 2.05
CA GLN A 338 9.19 -8.73 2.02
C GLN A 338 8.62 -7.89 0.88
N TRP A 339 7.46 -8.29 0.37
CA TRP A 339 6.62 -7.44 -0.47
C TRP A 339 5.69 -6.58 0.39
N SER A 340 5.58 -5.31 0.03
CA SER A 340 4.69 -4.31 0.67
C SER A 340 3.47 -4.02 -0.19
N ALA A 341 3.67 -3.91 -1.52
CA ALA A 341 2.62 -3.61 -2.48
C ALA A 341 2.79 -4.39 -3.78
N ALA A 342 1.69 -4.48 -4.52
CA ALA A 342 1.62 -5.11 -5.82
C ALA A 342 0.49 -4.47 -6.65
N GLN A 343 0.67 -4.39 -7.97
CA GLN A 343 -0.33 -3.87 -8.90
C GLN A 343 -0.31 -4.65 -10.21
N ARG A 344 -1.50 -4.89 -10.77
CA ARG A 344 -1.65 -5.45 -12.12
C ARG A 344 -1.45 -4.37 -13.18
N MET A 345 -0.72 -4.71 -14.23
CA MET A 345 -0.51 -3.88 -15.41
C MET A 345 -1.63 -4.11 -16.45
N ALA A 346 -1.72 -3.21 -17.45
CA ALA A 346 -2.73 -3.30 -18.50
C ALA A 346 -2.57 -4.56 -19.38
N ASP A 347 -1.35 -5.07 -19.54
CA ASP A 347 -1.05 -6.30 -20.28
C ASP A 347 -1.24 -7.59 -19.45
N GLY A 348 -1.70 -7.46 -18.21
CA GLY A 348 -1.94 -8.58 -17.29
C GLY A 348 -0.71 -8.99 -16.46
N ARG A 349 0.49 -8.48 -16.74
CA ARG A 349 1.66 -8.68 -15.86
C ARG A 349 1.42 -8.00 -14.51
N ILE A 350 2.19 -8.39 -13.51
CA ILE A 350 2.06 -7.89 -12.15
C ILE A 350 3.42 -7.34 -11.70
N ILE A 351 3.41 -6.18 -11.06
CA ILE A 351 4.59 -5.62 -10.39
C ILE A 351 4.40 -5.77 -8.89
N ALA A 352 5.42 -6.24 -8.19
CA ALA A 352 5.51 -6.26 -6.74
C ALA A 352 6.70 -5.42 -6.27
N VAL A 353 6.53 -4.66 -5.19
CA VAL A 353 7.59 -3.84 -4.58
C VAL A 353 7.65 -4.06 -3.09
N GLY A 354 8.83 -3.83 -2.52
CA GLY A 354 9.05 -3.97 -1.09
C GLY A 354 10.49 -3.65 -0.71
N ALA A 355 10.98 -4.32 0.33
CA ALA A 355 12.32 -4.07 0.84
C ALA A 355 13.06 -5.35 1.25
N THR A 356 14.39 -5.31 1.17
CA THR A 356 15.22 -6.20 1.99
C THR A 356 15.20 -5.72 3.45
N ILE A 357 15.36 -6.62 4.41
CA ILE A 357 15.22 -6.41 5.86
C ILE A 357 16.49 -6.94 6.52
N GLY A 358 17.17 -6.11 7.30
CA GLY A 358 18.39 -6.55 8.00
C GLY A 358 19.30 -5.42 8.49
N GLY A 359 18.73 -4.27 8.88
CA GLY A 359 19.50 -3.11 9.34
C GLY A 359 19.86 -2.15 8.21
N ILE A 360 21.08 -1.62 8.21
CA ILE A 360 21.55 -0.54 7.31
C ILE A 360 21.65 -0.95 5.82
N GLU A 361 21.32 -2.19 5.48
CA GLU A 361 21.37 -2.74 4.11
C GLU A 361 20.00 -3.02 3.51
N ALA A 362 18.92 -2.55 4.13
CA ALA A 362 17.60 -2.57 3.51
C ALA A 362 17.60 -1.70 2.24
N ASP A 363 17.24 -2.29 1.10
CA ASP A 363 17.19 -1.64 -0.21
C ASP A 363 15.78 -1.82 -0.81
N PHE A 364 15.39 -0.94 -1.74
CA PHE A 364 14.18 -1.14 -2.53
C PHE A 364 14.33 -2.41 -3.36
N ILE A 365 13.27 -3.20 -3.43
CA ILE A 365 13.17 -4.34 -4.35
C ILE A 365 11.93 -4.20 -5.21
N VAL A 366 12.07 -4.57 -6.49
CA VAL A 366 11.00 -4.58 -7.49
C VAL A 366 11.07 -5.90 -8.22
N ALA A 367 9.94 -6.61 -8.35
CA ALA A 367 9.82 -7.81 -9.16
C ALA A 367 8.66 -7.70 -10.14
N ARG A 368 8.80 -8.41 -11.26
CA ARG A 368 7.73 -8.59 -12.24
C ARG A 368 7.31 -10.05 -12.27
N TYR A 369 5.99 -10.26 -12.30
CA TYR A 369 5.35 -11.54 -12.41
C TYR A 369 4.49 -11.58 -13.67
N CYS A 370 4.39 -12.74 -14.28
CA CYS A 370 3.46 -13.04 -15.35
C CYS A 370 2.02 -13.01 -14.84
N SER A 371 1.05 -12.94 -15.77
CA SER A 371 -0.38 -12.92 -15.44
C SER A 371 -0.87 -14.21 -14.74
N ASP A 372 -0.15 -15.31 -14.92
CA ASP A 372 -0.39 -16.57 -14.21
C ASP A 372 0.16 -16.56 -12.78
N GLY A 373 0.93 -15.53 -12.38
CA GLY A 373 1.59 -15.41 -11.09
C GLY A 373 2.98 -16.03 -11.01
N GLY A 374 3.54 -16.55 -12.11
CA GLY A 374 4.94 -16.96 -12.19
C GLY A 374 5.91 -15.78 -12.25
N LEU A 375 7.15 -15.94 -11.79
CA LEU A 375 8.17 -14.87 -11.86
C LEU A 375 8.60 -14.62 -13.31
N ASP A 376 8.59 -13.36 -13.76
CA ASP A 376 8.91 -12.99 -15.14
C ASP A 376 10.42 -12.73 -15.32
N HIS A 377 11.14 -13.75 -15.78
CA HIS A 377 12.58 -13.67 -16.02
C HIS A 377 13.00 -12.74 -17.17
N SER A 378 12.08 -12.11 -17.91
CA SER A 378 12.46 -11.05 -18.86
C SER A 378 12.78 -9.72 -18.18
N PHE A 379 12.52 -9.59 -16.88
CA PHE A 379 12.76 -8.39 -16.08
C PHE A 379 14.05 -8.48 -15.25
N GLY A 380 14.68 -7.35 -14.94
CA GLY A 380 15.82 -7.30 -14.00
C GLY A 380 17.02 -8.13 -14.46
N ASP A 381 17.39 -8.00 -15.74
CA ASP A 381 18.53 -8.70 -16.37
C ASP A 381 18.48 -10.24 -16.19
N GLY A 382 17.30 -10.85 -16.36
CA GLY A 382 17.12 -12.30 -16.29
C GLY A 382 16.63 -12.82 -14.93
N LYS A 383 16.71 -12.00 -13.87
CA LYS A 383 16.40 -12.44 -12.50
C LYS A 383 14.90 -12.43 -12.19
N GLY A 384 14.13 -11.63 -12.92
CA GLY A 384 12.72 -11.32 -12.64
C GLY A 384 12.51 -10.30 -11.52
N TRP A 385 13.60 -9.83 -10.92
CA TRP A 385 13.60 -8.82 -9.87
C TRP A 385 14.89 -8.00 -9.91
N LEU A 386 14.86 -6.87 -9.24
CA LEU A 386 16.01 -6.00 -9.03
C LEU A 386 16.02 -5.42 -7.62
N ARG A 387 17.20 -4.95 -7.21
CA ARG A 387 17.47 -4.32 -5.93
C ARG A 387 18.09 -2.96 -6.20
N THR A 388 17.57 -1.92 -5.57
CA THR A 388 18.01 -0.54 -5.77
C THR A 388 18.26 0.11 -4.43
N ARG A 389 19.51 0.54 -4.24
CA ARG A 389 19.93 1.32 -3.09
C ARG A 389 19.77 2.80 -3.40
N LEU A 390 18.96 3.50 -2.63
CA LEU A 390 18.72 4.94 -2.75
C LEU A 390 19.70 5.72 -1.87
N GLY A 391 19.99 5.20 -0.67
CA GLY A 391 20.76 5.91 0.35
C GLY A 391 21.91 5.10 0.95
N ARG A 392 22.46 5.65 2.03
CA ARG A 392 23.53 4.98 2.80
C ARG A 392 23.01 3.98 3.81
N SER A 393 21.73 4.06 4.16
CA SER A 393 21.08 3.22 5.17
C SER A 393 19.78 2.63 4.61
N LEU A 394 18.85 2.32 5.50
CA LEU A 394 17.59 1.64 5.20
C LEU A 394 16.73 2.39 4.18
N ASP A 395 16.43 1.70 3.09
CA ASP A 395 15.47 2.09 2.07
C ASP A 395 14.29 1.11 2.10
N THR A 396 13.05 1.62 2.13
CA THR A 396 11.84 0.81 2.13
C THR A 396 10.86 1.31 1.08
N ALA A 397 10.44 0.42 0.18
CA ALA A 397 9.36 0.67 -0.77
C ALA A 397 8.03 0.21 -0.17
N ASN A 398 7.05 1.10 -0.16
CA ASN A 398 5.74 0.89 0.45
C ASN A 398 4.62 0.76 -0.57
N SER A 399 4.71 1.50 -1.68
CA SER A 399 3.64 1.58 -2.67
C SER A 399 4.20 1.68 -4.09
N LEU A 400 3.37 1.36 -5.08
CA LEU A 400 3.68 1.55 -6.49
C LEU A 400 2.46 2.04 -7.25
N SER A 401 2.72 2.73 -8.37
CA SER A 401 1.72 3.05 -9.38
C SER A 401 2.30 2.89 -10.77
N VAL A 402 1.52 2.36 -11.70
CA VAL A 402 1.90 2.24 -13.12
C VAL A 402 1.42 3.46 -13.91
N GLN A 403 2.32 4.12 -14.63
CA GLN A 403 2.00 5.25 -15.51
C GLN A 403 1.45 4.78 -16.87
N ALA A 404 0.84 5.70 -17.63
CA ALA A 404 0.24 5.41 -18.92
C ALA A 404 1.24 4.90 -19.98
N ASP A 405 2.53 5.21 -19.82
CA ASP A 405 3.62 4.68 -20.66
C ASP A 405 4.19 3.35 -20.13
N ASN A 406 3.48 2.71 -19.21
CA ASN A 406 3.86 1.49 -18.49
C ASN A 406 5.09 1.64 -17.57
N ALA A 407 5.63 2.84 -17.37
CA ALA A 407 6.68 3.03 -16.37
C ALA A 407 6.13 2.76 -14.96
N ILE A 408 7.01 2.25 -14.10
CA ILE A 408 6.68 1.85 -12.74
C ILE A 408 7.16 2.96 -11.80
N LEU A 409 6.24 3.65 -11.14
CA LEU A 409 6.58 4.52 -10.02
C LEU A 409 6.51 3.73 -8.72
N VAL A 410 7.48 3.96 -7.85
CA VAL A 410 7.60 3.30 -6.56
C VAL A 410 7.79 4.35 -5.47
N GLY A 411 6.85 4.41 -4.54
CA GLY A 411 6.89 5.30 -3.39
C GLY A 411 7.43 4.59 -2.15
N GLY A 412 8.25 5.29 -1.38
CA GLY A 412 8.80 4.78 -0.13
C GLY A 412 9.65 5.80 0.60
N TYR A 413 10.61 5.35 1.39
CA TYR A 413 11.50 6.26 2.11
C TYR A 413 12.92 5.71 2.22
N SER A 414 13.85 6.63 2.44
CA SER A 414 15.26 6.35 2.70
C SER A 414 15.68 6.99 4.02
N LEU A 415 16.55 6.32 4.77
CA LEU A 415 17.17 6.84 5.97
C LEU A 415 18.57 7.39 5.66
N ASP A 416 18.73 8.72 5.74
CA ASP A 416 20.05 9.37 5.67
C ASP A 416 20.14 10.48 6.73
N GLY A 417 20.53 10.08 7.94
CA GLY A 417 20.40 10.90 9.16
C GLY A 417 18.96 11.00 9.66
N ASN A 418 18.03 11.40 8.80
CA ASN A 418 16.58 11.40 9.04
C ASN A 418 15.87 10.63 7.93
N TYR A 419 14.65 10.15 8.20
CA TYR A 419 13.80 9.56 7.17
C TYR A 419 13.37 10.62 6.15
N ARG A 420 13.49 10.28 4.88
CA ARG A 420 13.11 11.12 3.75
C ARG A 420 12.19 10.36 2.81
N ALA A 421 11.06 10.96 2.48
CA ALA A 421 10.11 10.45 1.49
C ALA A 421 10.75 10.45 0.09
N MET A 422 10.61 9.34 -0.62
CA MET A 422 11.21 9.07 -1.92
C MET A 422 10.17 8.56 -2.92
N VAL A 423 10.37 8.90 -4.18
CA VAL A 423 9.70 8.29 -5.34
C VAL A 423 10.76 7.91 -6.36
N ALA A 424 10.78 6.65 -6.78
CA ALA A 424 11.65 6.15 -7.84
C ALA A 424 10.84 5.72 -9.05
N ARG A 425 11.39 5.90 -10.26
CA ARG A 425 10.75 5.50 -11.52
C ARG A 425 11.61 4.46 -12.23
N TYR A 426 10.98 3.36 -12.67
CA TYR A 426 11.63 2.26 -13.38
C TYR A 426 10.98 2.05 -14.75
N LEU A 427 11.79 1.64 -15.71
CA LEU A 427 11.35 1.26 -17.05
C LEU A 427 10.77 -0.17 -17.05
N ASN A 428 9.75 -0.44 -17.87
CA ASN A 428 9.06 -1.74 -17.92
C ASN A 428 9.12 -2.46 -19.27
N HIS A 429 9.76 -1.89 -20.31
CA HIS A 429 9.67 -2.39 -21.70
C HIS A 429 9.96 -3.89 -21.88
#